data_AF-A0A953A5W0-F1
#
_entry.id   AF-A0A953A5W0-F1
#
_cell.length_a   1.000
_cell.length_b   1.000
_cell.length_c   1.000
_cell.angle_alpha   90.00
_cell.angle_beta   90.00
_cell.angle_gamma   90.00
#
_symmetry.space_group_name_H-M   'P 1'
#
loop_
_entity.id
_entity.type
_entity.pdbx_description
1 polymer ?
#
loop_
_entity_poly.entity_id
_entity_poly.type
_entity_poly.pdbx_seq_one_letter_code
_entity_poly.pdbx_strand_id
1 'polypeptide(L)'
;MSGCAWGATDGHKKWNYIEAPVPRTDLSFAIFVHEIGHHVIGFSRFRLRCLEEFHVWNWAIDQMKLVGIEPTFRVTHRMNRSLEYAVHKALARGLKEVPQELLSYRGGDCGQFSY
;
A
#
# COMPACT_ATOMS: atom_id res chain seq x y z
N MET A 1 6.17 -2.73 -10.31
CA MET A 1 7.07 -1.56 -10.26
C MET A 1 8.21 -1.89 -9.32
N SER A 2 9.43 -2.00 -9.85
CA SER A 2 10.66 -2.18 -9.07
C SER A 2 11.35 -0.83 -8.83
N GLY A 3 12.02 -0.69 -7.68
CA GLY A 3 12.72 0.54 -7.30
C GLY A 3 13.20 0.49 -5.85
N CYS A 4 14.15 1.35 -5.50
CA CYS A 4 14.58 1.59 -4.12
C CYS A 4 14.61 3.11 -3.92
N ALA A 5 13.66 3.62 -3.16
CA ALA A 5 13.54 5.04 -2.87
C ALA A 5 14.51 5.47 -1.77
N TRP A 6 14.84 4.56 -0.85
CA TRP A 6 15.82 4.79 0.19
C TRP A 6 16.58 3.51 0.55
N GLY A 7 17.88 3.64 0.71
CA GLY A 7 18.78 2.55 1.07
C GLY A 7 20.11 3.09 1.56
N ALA A 8 20.95 2.20 2.08
CA ALA A 8 22.31 2.53 2.54
C ALA A 8 23.32 1.53 1.95
N THR A 9 24.55 2.01 1.80
CA THR A 9 25.69 1.18 1.39
C THR A 9 26.74 1.22 2.48
N ASP A 10 27.20 0.05 2.90
CA ASP A 10 28.32 -0.13 3.82
C ASP A 10 29.38 -1.00 3.13
N GLY A 11 30.43 -0.35 2.61
CA GLY A 11 31.42 -0.98 1.74
C GLY A 11 30.77 -1.61 0.49
N HIS A 12 30.82 -2.93 0.39
CA HIS A 12 30.18 -3.70 -0.69
C HIS A 12 28.74 -4.12 -0.38
N LYS A 13 28.28 -3.96 0.87
CA LYS A 13 26.94 -4.39 1.28
C LYS A 13 25.93 -3.29 1.00
N LYS A 14 24.85 -3.62 0.29
CA LYS A 14 23.74 -2.72 0.00
C LYS A 14 22.49 -3.15 0.74
N TRP A 15 21.84 -2.19 1.39
CA TRP A 15 20.55 -2.34 2.06
C TRP A 15 19.52 -1.48 1.35
N ASN A 16 18.40 -2.08 0.96
CA ASN A 16 17.23 -1.33 0.48
C ASN A 16 16.25 -1.25 1.64
N TYR A 17 16.06 -0.05 2.20
CA TYR A 17 15.18 0.12 3.35
C TYR A 17 13.75 0.41 2.92
N ILE A 18 13.55 1.17 1.83
CA ILE A 18 12.24 1.46 1.26
C ILE A 18 12.23 1.04 -0.21
N GLU A 19 11.63 -0.12 -0.46
CA GLU A 19 11.51 -0.72 -1.79
C GLU A 19 10.29 -0.15 -2.55
N ALA A 20 10.37 1.14 -2.85
CA ALA A 20 9.38 1.87 -3.62
C ALA A 20 10.03 2.55 -4.83
N PRO A 21 9.24 2.90 -5.88
CA PRO A 21 9.71 3.83 -6.90
C PRO A 21 10.09 5.17 -6.27
N VAL A 22 11.07 5.86 -6.86
CA VAL A 22 11.41 7.23 -6.46
C VAL A 22 10.19 8.15 -6.66
N PRO A 23 9.81 8.95 -5.65
CA PRO A 23 8.60 9.79 -5.70
C PRO A 23 8.79 10.99 -6.63
N ARG A 24 8.47 10.82 -7.92
CA ARG A 24 8.56 11.83 -8.98
C ARG A 24 7.19 12.23 -9.54
N THR A 25 6.15 11.47 -9.19
CA THR A 25 4.76 11.66 -9.61
C THR A 25 3.85 11.40 -8.43
N ASP A 26 2.62 11.91 -8.43
CA ASP A 26 1.66 11.66 -7.35
C ASP A 26 1.45 10.16 -7.09
N LEU A 27 1.44 9.34 -8.14
CA LEU A 27 1.31 7.90 -8.02
C LEU A 27 2.54 7.24 -7.37
N SER A 28 3.75 7.59 -7.81
CA SER A 28 4.95 7.03 -7.18
C SER A 28 5.19 7.57 -5.78
N PHE A 29 4.75 8.80 -5.50
CA PHE A 29 4.71 9.36 -4.14
C PHE A 29 3.73 8.60 -3.26
N ALA A 30 2.49 8.35 -3.72
CA ALA A 30 1.51 7.56 -2.97
C ALA A 30 2.04 6.17 -2.59
N ILE A 31 2.71 5.49 -3.52
CA ILE A 31 3.32 4.17 -3.28
C ILE A 31 4.50 4.28 -2.30
N PHE A 32 5.37 5.28 -2.47
CA PHE A 32 6.48 5.52 -1.55
C PHE A 32 5.99 5.76 -0.11
N VAL A 33 4.97 6.60 0.05
CA VAL A 33 4.38 6.88 1.35
C VAL A 33 3.65 5.66 1.91
N HIS A 34 2.99 4.85 1.07
CA HIS A 34 2.41 3.57 1.50
C HIS A 34 3.47 2.64 2.12
N GLU A 35 4.65 2.49 1.50
CA GLU A 35 5.74 1.70 2.09
C GLU A 35 6.21 2.28 3.43
N ILE A 36 6.35 3.60 3.55
CA ILE A 36 6.63 4.26 4.84
C ILE A 36 5.53 3.95 5.87
N GLY A 37 4.27 3.97 5.44
CA GLY A 37 3.12 3.72 6.30
C GLY A 37 3.16 2.34 6.96
N HIS A 38 3.67 1.31 6.28
CA HIS A 38 3.91 0.00 6.90
C HIS A 38 4.88 0.08 8.07
N HIS A 39 5.95 0.88 7.97
CA HIS A 39 6.88 1.09 9.06
C HIS A 39 6.26 1.90 10.21
N VAL A 40 5.50 2.95 9.88
CA VAL A 40 4.89 3.86 10.88
C VAL A 40 3.80 3.17 11.68
N ILE A 41 2.90 2.45 11.02
CA ILE A 41 1.82 1.71 11.68
C ILE A 41 2.37 0.55 12.52
N GLY A 42 3.50 -0.01 12.09
CA GLY A 42 4.19 -1.09 12.76
C GLY A 42 3.68 -2.46 12.32
N PHE A 43 4.62 -3.34 11.98
CA PHE A 43 4.35 -4.73 11.70
C PHE A 43 3.66 -5.37 12.93
N SER A 44 2.54 -6.07 12.71
CA SER A 44 1.72 -6.74 13.74
C SER A 44 0.74 -5.87 14.55
N ARG A 45 0.62 -4.56 14.30
CA ARG A 45 -0.46 -3.76 14.93
C ARG A 45 -1.85 -4.30 14.58
N PHE A 46 -2.03 -4.74 13.34
CA PHE A 46 -3.27 -5.35 12.85
C PHE A 46 -3.07 -6.84 12.63
N ARG A 47 -3.95 -7.66 13.21
CA ARG A 47 -3.90 -9.12 13.07
C ARG A 47 -4.17 -9.59 11.63
N LEU A 48 -5.02 -8.86 10.91
CA LEU A 48 -5.37 -9.16 9.52
C LEU A 48 -4.55 -8.29 8.58
N ARG A 49 -3.79 -8.91 7.67
CA ARG A 49 -2.98 -8.18 6.69
C ARG A 49 -3.82 -7.22 5.84
N CYS A 50 -5.03 -7.62 5.42
CA CYS A 50 -5.91 -6.74 4.66
C CYS A 50 -6.35 -5.48 5.43
N LEU A 51 -6.51 -5.55 6.75
CA LEU A 51 -6.77 -4.36 7.58
C LEU A 51 -5.52 -3.47 7.70
N GLU A 52 -4.34 -4.09 7.84
CA GLU A 52 -3.09 -3.35 7.81
C GLU A 52 -2.97 -2.52 6.52
N GLU A 53 -3.16 -3.15 5.36
CA GLU A 53 -3.14 -2.48 4.05
C GLU A 53 -4.14 -1.31 3.99
N PHE A 54 -5.36 -1.48 4.51
CA PHE A 54 -6.37 -0.42 4.59
C PHE A 54 -5.89 0.79 5.39
N HIS A 55 -5.39 0.56 6.59
CA HIS A 55 -4.91 1.66 7.44
C HIS A 55 -3.66 2.32 6.88
N VAL A 56 -2.76 1.55 6.26
CA VAL A 56 -1.56 2.09 5.61
C VAL A 56 -1.94 2.96 4.42
N TRP A 57 -2.89 2.54 3.58
CA TRP A 57 -3.38 3.37 2.48
C TRP A 57 -4.05 4.65 2.96
N ASN A 58 -4.92 4.58 3.96
CA ASN A 58 -5.56 5.78 4.52
C ASN A 58 -4.51 6.75 5.07
N TRP A 59 -3.54 6.24 5.83
CA TRP A 59 -2.42 7.05 6.33
C TRP A 59 -1.65 7.70 5.17
N ALA A 60 -1.36 6.95 4.11
CA ALA A 60 -0.64 7.48 2.96
C ALA A 60 -1.41 8.60 2.24
N ILE A 61 -2.72 8.44 2.06
CA ILE A 61 -3.60 9.47 1.50
C ILE A 61 -3.63 10.72 2.38
N ASP A 62 -3.70 10.55 3.70
CA ASP A 62 -3.67 11.67 4.64
C ASP A 62 -2.34 12.42 4.58
N GLN A 63 -1.21 11.71 4.46
CA GLN A 63 0.10 12.33 4.29
C GLN A 63 0.22 13.08 2.96
N MET A 64 -0.35 12.55 1.86
CA MET A 64 -0.39 13.28 0.59
C MET A 64 -1.12 14.61 0.75
N LYS A 65 -2.30 14.60 1.36
CA LYS A 65 -3.09 15.81 1.61
C LYS A 65 -2.37 16.79 2.55
N LEU A 66 -1.71 16.28 3.60
CA LEU A 66 -0.95 17.08 4.56
C LEU A 66 0.12 17.93 3.86
N VAL A 67 0.80 17.38 2.85
CA VAL A 67 1.82 18.10 2.08
C VAL A 67 1.27 18.87 0.87
N GLY A 68 -0.06 18.99 0.77
CA GLY A 68 -0.74 19.75 -0.29
C GLY A 68 -0.88 19.02 -1.62
N ILE A 69 -0.77 17.68 -1.64
CA ILE A 69 -0.94 16.85 -2.84
C ILE A 69 -2.31 16.16 -2.77
N GLU A 70 -3.23 16.57 -3.63
CA GLU A 70 -4.53 15.92 -3.75
C GLU A 70 -4.42 14.58 -4.51
N PRO A 71 -4.96 13.47 -3.98
CA PRO A 71 -4.92 12.18 -4.65
C PRO A 71 -5.64 12.21 -6.00
N THR A 72 -4.90 11.98 -7.08
CA THR A 72 -5.49 11.83 -8.42
C THR A 72 -6.34 10.57 -8.54
N PHE A 73 -7.17 10.49 -9.58
CA PHE A 73 -7.90 9.26 -9.92
C PHE A 73 -7.00 8.03 -10.04
N ARG A 74 -5.77 8.19 -10.57
CA ARG A 74 -4.82 7.07 -10.69
C ARG A 74 -4.37 6.55 -9.33
N VAL A 75 -4.21 7.44 -8.35
CA VAL A 75 -3.85 7.09 -6.97
C VAL A 75 -5.01 6.35 -6.29
N THR A 76 -6.22 6.90 -6.36
CA THR A 76 -7.40 6.26 -5.74
C THR A 76 -7.73 4.92 -6.40
N HIS A 77 -7.61 4.83 -7.72
CA HIS A 77 -7.74 3.56 -8.44
C HIS A 77 -6.69 2.54 -7.99
N ARG A 78 -5.41 2.94 -7.85
CA ARG A 78 -4.34 2.05 -7.36
C ARG A 78 -4.61 1.55 -5.94
N MET A 79 -5.04 2.43 -5.05
CA MET A 79 -5.45 2.08 -3.68
C MET A 79 -6.57 1.04 -3.70
N ASN A 80 -7.66 1.31 -4.43
CA ASN A 80 -8.80 0.40 -4.51
C ASN A 80 -8.39 -1.00 -5.00
N ARG A 81 -7.58 -1.06 -6.08
CA ARG A 81 -7.05 -2.33 -6.61
C ARG A 81 -6.19 -3.09 -5.59
N SER A 82 -5.38 -2.37 -4.81
CA SER A 82 -4.55 -2.96 -3.75
C SER A 82 -5.41 -3.56 -2.64
N LEU A 83 -6.46 -2.87 -2.21
CA LEU A 83 -7.38 -3.35 -1.17
C LEU A 83 -8.26 -4.50 -1.65
N GLU A 84 -8.76 -4.45 -2.87
CA GLU A 84 -9.46 -5.58 -3.53
C GLU A 84 -8.58 -6.83 -3.53
N TYR A 85 -7.32 -6.69 -3.95
CA TYR A 85 -6.36 -7.79 -3.93
C TYR A 85 -6.11 -8.32 -2.51
N ALA A 86 -5.92 -7.44 -1.53
CA ALA A 86 -5.66 -7.83 -0.15
C ALA A 86 -6.85 -8.59 0.45
N VAL A 87 -8.08 -8.14 0.18
CA VAL A 87 -9.32 -8.84 0.60
C VAL A 87 -9.43 -10.18 -0.10
N HIS A 88 -9.25 -10.24 -1.42
CA HIS A 88 -9.29 -11.50 -2.17
C HIS A 88 -8.27 -12.51 -1.63
N LYS A 89 -7.04 -12.09 -1.39
CA LYS A 89 -5.98 -12.93 -0.83
C LYS A 89 -6.29 -13.39 0.59
N ALA A 90 -6.92 -12.55 1.41
CA ALA A 90 -7.35 -12.93 2.76
C ALA A 90 -8.47 -13.98 2.73
N LEU A 91 -9.48 -13.80 1.85
CA LEU A 91 -10.54 -14.77 1.63
C LEU A 91 -9.99 -16.12 1.13
N ALA A 92 -9.07 -16.09 0.16
CA ALA A 92 -8.38 -17.29 -0.34
C ALA A 92 -7.58 -18.03 0.76
N ARG A 93 -7.16 -17.32 1.82
CA ARG A 93 -6.48 -17.88 3.00
C ARG A 93 -7.42 -18.28 4.13
N GLY A 94 -8.73 -18.28 3.89
CA GLY A 94 -9.73 -18.76 4.85
C GLY A 94 -10.28 -17.71 5.80
N LEU A 95 -10.15 -16.41 5.49
CA LEU A 95 -10.89 -15.36 6.21
C LEU A 95 -12.40 -15.62 6.09
N LYS A 96 -13.07 -15.83 7.22
CA LYS A 96 -14.51 -16.16 7.25
C LYS A 96 -15.41 -14.93 7.08
N GLU A 97 -14.97 -13.80 7.63
CA GLU A 97 -15.74 -12.56 7.66
C GLU A 97 -14.83 -11.40 7.26
N VAL A 98 -15.29 -10.61 6.28
CA VAL A 98 -14.58 -9.42 5.82
C VAL A 98 -14.90 -8.27 6.78
N PRO A 99 -13.89 -7.58 7.33
CA PRO A 99 -14.10 -6.41 8.18
C PRO A 99 -14.98 -5.36 7.49
N GLN A 100 -15.77 -4.62 8.28
CA GLN A 100 -16.77 -3.68 7.78
C GLN A 100 -16.17 -2.62 6.84
N GLU A 101 -14.99 -2.12 7.20
CA GLU A 101 -14.22 -1.12 6.45
C GLU A 101 -13.79 -1.63 5.06
N LEU A 102 -13.73 -2.96 4.90
CA LEU A 102 -13.24 -3.62 3.70
C LEU A 102 -14.37 -4.16 2.80
N LEU A 103 -15.64 -4.04 3.21
CA LEU A 103 -16.77 -4.62 2.49
C LEU A 103 -16.89 -4.10 1.06
N SER A 104 -16.59 -2.82 0.83
CA SER A 104 -16.62 -2.20 -0.51
C SER A 104 -15.58 -2.79 -1.48
N TYR A 105 -14.54 -3.46 -0.98
CA TYR A 105 -13.46 -4.02 -1.80
C TYR A 105 -13.62 -5.52 -2.07
N ARG A 106 -14.71 -6.15 -1.59
CA ARG A 106 -14.93 -7.60 -1.71
C ARG A 106 -15.22 -8.07 -3.14
N GLY A 107 -15.77 -7.21 -4.01
CA GLY A 107 -16.33 -7.59 -5.31
C GLY A 107 -15.58 -7.05 -6.54
N GLY A 108 -14.38 -6.50 -6.39
CA GLY A 108 -13.62 -5.99 -7.53
C GLY A 108 -13.13 -7.10 -8.44
N ASP A 109 -13.38 -6.97 -9.75
CA ASP A 109 -12.90 -7.91 -10.78
C ASP A 109 -11.37 -8.06 -10.69
N CYS A 110 -10.89 -9.20 -10.17
CA CYS A 110 -9.46 -9.53 -10.03
C CYS A 110 -8.71 -9.71 -11.37
N GLY A 111 -9.28 -9.25 -12.49
CA GLY A 111 -8.66 -9.30 -13.80
C GLY A 111 -7.42 -8.42 -13.88
N GLN A 112 -6.27 -9.08 -14.04
CA GLN A 112 -4.95 -8.53 -14.39
C GLN A 112 -4.28 -7.64 -13.32
N PHE A 113 -3.62 -8.30 -12.38
CA PHE A 113 -2.54 -7.70 -11.60
C PHE A 113 -1.22 -7.80 -12.38
N SER A 114 -1.01 -6.88 -13.31
CA SER A 114 0.31 -6.68 -13.92
C SER A 114 1.07 -5.63 -13.11
N TYR A 115 2.18 -6.05 -12.49
CA TYR A 115 3.07 -5.21 -11.70
C TYR A 115 3.93 -4.29 -12.56
#